data_AF-A0A1N6V361-F1
#
_entry.id   AF-A0A1N6V361-F1
#
_cell.length_a   1.000
_cell.length_b   1.000
_cell.length_c   1.000
_cell.angle_alpha   90.00
_cell.angle_beta   90.00
_cell.angle_gamma   90.00
#
_symmetry.space_group_name_H-M   'P 1'
#
loop_
_entity.id
_entity.type
_entity.pdbx_description
1 polymer ?
#
loop_
_entity_poly.entity_id
_entity_poly.type
_entity_poly.pdbx_seq_one_letter_code
_entity_poly.pdbx_strand_id
1 'polypeptide(L)'
;MTTALVLIDMQVGIVAGQAQPRRQRTLDRAYDTVAARLGTVTRKAREAEVPVVFVQHEDAADPHLTAGSPGWQLRAEFMPEESDHVVVKAACDAFHGTTLLDALRTLDISHLVIGGALTPFCIDTTVRRAVSYGFDVTLLSDGQMSIDMGGWSYTQVIGHHNRILEGFSAGAHTVRLVRCSDLEFAVAPKGALKVS
;
A
#
# COMPACT_ATOMS: atom_id res chain seq x y z
N MET A 1 20.33 2.46 -1.38
CA MET A 1 19.10 2.21 -0.61
C MET A 1 18.20 1.34 -1.46
N THR A 2 17.97 0.12 -1.02
CA THR A 2 17.13 -0.91 -1.65
C THR A 2 15.66 -0.63 -1.33
N THR A 3 14.85 -0.48 -2.37
CA THR A 3 13.45 -0.05 -2.24
C THR A 3 12.52 -1.19 -2.59
N ALA A 4 11.39 -1.30 -1.90
CA ALA A 4 10.23 -2.09 -2.33
C ALA A 4 8.97 -1.21 -2.40
N LEU A 5 8.09 -1.52 -3.34
CA LEU A 5 6.72 -0.99 -3.36
C LEU A 5 5.81 -1.93 -2.58
N VAL A 6 5.09 -1.41 -1.58
CA VAL A 6 4.12 -2.16 -0.78
C VAL A 6 2.73 -1.55 -0.94
N LEU A 7 1.83 -2.30 -1.57
CA LEU A 7 0.43 -1.89 -1.78
C LEU A 7 -0.48 -2.67 -0.85
N ILE A 8 -1.17 -1.94 0.03
CA ILE A 8 -1.93 -2.53 1.14
C ILE A 8 -3.42 -2.49 0.86
N ASP A 9 -4.06 -3.64 0.94
CA ASP A 9 -5.50 -3.86 0.89
C ASP A 9 -6.18 -3.21 -0.32
N MET A 10 -5.57 -3.36 -1.50
CA MET A 10 -6.18 -2.94 -2.77
C MET A 10 -7.11 -4.03 -3.34
N GLN A 11 -8.03 -4.50 -2.50
CA GLN A 11 -9.00 -5.56 -2.83
C GLN A 11 -10.34 -4.98 -3.28
N VAL A 12 -11.14 -5.78 -3.99
CA VAL A 12 -12.42 -5.35 -4.57
C VAL A 12 -13.42 -4.89 -3.50
N GLY A 13 -13.48 -5.57 -2.36
CA GLY A 13 -14.50 -5.39 -1.33
C GLY A 13 -14.24 -4.25 -0.32
N ILE A 14 -13.04 -3.65 -0.33
CA ILE A 14 -12.56 -2.81 0.78
C ILE A 14 -13.41 -1.57 1.05
N VAL A 15 -13.98 -0.97 0.00
CA VAL A 15 -14.87 0.19 0.11
C VAL A 15 -16.34 -0.15 -0.13
N ALA A 16 -16.65 -1.41 -0.44
CA ALA A 16 -17.99 -1.83 -0.81
C ALA A 16 -18.94 -1.70 0.38
N GLY A 17 -20.04 -0.98 0.20
CA GLY A 17 -21.04 -0.77 1.27
C GLY A 17 -20.57 0.10 2.44
N GLN A 18 -19.38 0.72 2.34
CA GLN A 18 -18.81 1.55 3.41
C GLN A 18 -19.36 2.99 3.44
N ALA A 19 -20.31 3.31 2.55
CA ALA A 19 -20.98 4.61 2.54
C ALA A 19 -22.49 4.46 2.32
N GLN A 20 -23.25 5.50 2.70
CA GLN A 20 -24.67 5.60 2.37
C GLN A 20 -24.89 5.49 0.85
N PRO A 21 -26.02 4.94 0.37
CA PRO A 21 -26.23 4.65 -1.05
C PRO A 21 -25.97 5.83 -2.01
N ARG A 22 -26.28 7.06 -1.58
CA ARG A 22 -26.03 8.28 -2.39
C ARG A 22 -24.54 8.63 -2.50
N ARG A 23 -23.74 8.28 -1.49
CA ARG A 23 -22.29 8.55 -1.44
C ARG A 23 -21.44 7.39 -1.94
N GLN A 24 -21.95 6.16 -1.93
CA GLN A 24 -21.22 4.98 -2.37
C GLN A 24 -20.60 5.15 -3.76
N ARG A 25 -21.36 5.65 -4.74
CA ARG A 25 -20.84 5.91 -6.10
C ARG A 25 -19.67 6.89 -6.15
N THR A 26 -19.62 7.84 -5.21
CA THR A 26 -18.50 8.80 -5.12
C THR A 26 -17.27 8.11 -4.55
N LEU A 27 -17.47 7.28 -3.52
CA LEU A 27 -16.41 6.48 -2.91
C LEU A 27 -15.82 5.48 -3.91
N ASP A 28 -16.66 4.77 -4.67
CA ASP A 28 -16.24 3.81 -5.70
C ASP A 28 -15.36 4.49 -6.76
N ARG A 29 -15.80 5.66 -7.29
CA ARG A 29 -15.02 6.43 -8.28
C ARG A 29 -13.69 6.95 -7.71
N ALA A 30 -13.69 7.36 -6.45
CA ALA A 30 -12.47 7.79 -5.78
C ALA A 30 -11.49 6.60 -5.65
N TYR A 31 -12.02 5.43 -5.30
CA TYR A 31 -11.22 4.21 -5.21
C TYR A 31 -10.68 3.77 -6.57
N ASP A 32 -11.46 3.85 -7.64
CA ASP A 32 -11.00 3.62 -9.03
C ASP A 32 -9.87 4.58 -9.42
N THR A 33 -9.99 5.85 -9.03
CA THR A 33 -8.96 6.86 -9.31
C THR A 33 -7.65 6.54 -8.58
N VAL A 34 -7.74 6.14 -7.31
CA VAL A 34 -6.56 5.72 -6.52
C VAL A 34 -5.96 4.45 -7.11
N ALA A 35 -6.79 3.47 -7.48
CA ALA A 35 -6.34 2.22 -8.10
C ALA A 35 -5.58 2.46 -9.40
N ALA A 36 -6.08 3.34 -10.28
CA ALA A 36 -5.42 3.71 -11.52
C ALA A 36 -4.03 4.36 -11.30
N ARG A 37 -3.91 5.23 -10.28
CA ARG A 37 -2.63 5.85 -9.91
C ARG A 37 -1.64 4.81 -9.40
N LEU A 38 -2.08 3.95 -8.48
CA LEU A 38 -1.25 2.90 -7.92
C LEU A 38 -0.86 1.87 -8.98
N GLY A 39 -1.73 1.51 -9.92
CA GLY A 39 -1.38 0.63 -11.04
C GLY A 39 -0.29 1.24 -11.94
N THR A 40 -0.30 2.56 -12.13
CA THR A 40 0.80 3.26 -12.81
C THR A 40 2.10 3.16 -12.03
N VAL A 41 2.05 3.33 -10.70
CA VAL A 41 3.21 3.18 -9.82
C VAL A 41 3.74 1.74 -9.81
N THR A 42 2.87 0.74 -9.78
CA THR A 42 3.23 -0.69 -9.88
C THR A 42 3.99 -0.97 -11.16
N ARG A 43 3.51 -0.47 -12.32
CA ARG A 43 4.22 -0.63 -13.58
C ARG A 43 5.59 0.05 -13.54
N LYS A 44 5.69 1.29 -13.03
CA LYS A 44 6.99 1.97 -12.85
C LYS A 44 7.95 1.16 -11.98
N ALA A 45 7.46 0.53 -10.91
CA ALA A 45 8.26 -0.30 -10.02
C ALA A 45 8.79 -1.54 -10.76
N ARG A 46 7.92 -2.27 -11.47
CA ARG A 46 8.29 -3.44 -12.27
C ARG A 46 9.31 -3.09 -13.36
N GLU A 47 9.11 -1.97 -14.08
CA GLU A 47 10.05 -1.49 -15.10
C GLU A 47 11.45 -1.15 -14.55
N ALA A 48 11.51 -0.72 -13.29
CA ALA A 48 12.74 -0.40 -12.57
C ALA A 48 13.31 -1.60 -11.78
N GLU A 49 12.73 -2.80 -11.93
CA GLU A 49 13.09 -4.02 -11.18
C GLU A 49 13.01 -3.84 -9.66
N VAL A 50 12.11 -2.96 -9.21
CA VAL A 50 11.80 -2.76 -7.79
C VAL A 50 10.78 -3.81 -7.35
N PRO A 51 11.07 -4.61 -6.30
CA PRO A 51 10.12 -5.60 -5.79
C PRO A 51 8.77 -4.98 -5.44
N VAL A 52 7.70 -5.61 -5.91
CA VAL A 52 6.33 -5.23 -5.57
C VAL A 52 5.77 -6.26 -4.59
N VAL A 53 5.20 -5.77 -3.50
CA VAL A 53 4.54 -6.58 -2.48
C VAL A 53 3.09 -6.12 -2.35
N PHE A 54 2.16 -7.01 -2.68
CA PHE A 54 0.75 -6.82 -2.40
C PHE A 54 0.43 -7.40 -1.03
N VAL A 55 -0.24 -6.63 -0.19
CA VAL A 55 -0.77 -7.08 1.08
C VAL A 55 -2.28 -7.18 0.95
N GLN A 56 -2.85 -8.35 1.25
CA GLN A 56 -4.29 -8.61 1.22
C GLN A 56 -4.81 -8.86 2.64
N HIS A 57 -5.86 -8.15 3.01
CA HIS A 57 -6.57 -8.39 4.26
C HIS A 57 -7.54 -9.55 4.11
N GLU A 58 -7.43 -10.51 5.01
CA GLU A 58 -8.41 -11.56 5.21
C GLU A 58 -9.13 -11.32 6.54
N ASP A 59 -10.45 -11.29 6.48
CA ASP A 59 -11.29 -11.23 7.68
C ASP A 59 -12.26 -12.41 7.65
N ALA A 60 -12.05 -13.37 8.57
CA ALA A 60 -12.90 -14.55 8.70
C ALA A 60 -14.30 -14.22 9.25
N ALA A 61 -14.48 -13.05 9.86
CA ALA A 61 -15.77 -12.58 10.36
C ALA A 61 -16.58 -11.82 9.29
N ASP A 62 -15.93 -11.36 8.21
CA ASP A 62 -16.58 -10.72 7.07
C ASP A 62 -16.63 -11.69 5.86
N PRO A 63 -17.81 -12.23 5.51
CA PRO A 63 -17.97 -13.09 4.33
C PRO A 63 -17.52 -12.45 3.01
N HIS A 64 -17.46 -11.12 2.93
CA HIS A 64 -16.98 -10.38 1.74
C HIS A 64 -15.46 -10.28 1.65
N LEU A 65 -14.74 -10.50 2.76
CA LEU A 65 -13.28 -10.45 2.85
C LEU A 65 -12.69 -11.78 3.37
N THR A 66 -13.46 -12.87 3.31
CA THR A 66 -12.94 -14.22 3.52
C THR A 66 -12.15 -14.67 2.29
N ALA A 67 -11.08 -15.44 2.49
CA ALA A 67 -10.23 -15.97 1.42
C ALA A 67 -11.04 -16.61 0.27
N GLY A 68 -10.67 -16.25 -0.95
CA GLY A 68 -11.33 -16.76 -2.17
C GLY A 68 -12.66 -16.09 -2.53
N SER A 69 -13.26 -15.29 -1.64
CA SER A 69 -14.47 -14.53 -1.97
C SER A 69 -14.21 -13.46 -3.05
N PRO A 70 -15.24 -13.01 -3.80
CA PRO A 70 -15.05 -11.98 -4.82
C PRO A 70 -14.54 -10.65 -4.26
N GLY A 71 -14.97 -10.26 -3.05
CA GLY A 71 -14.51 -9.02 -2.42
C GLY A 71 -13.07 -9.10 -1.92
N TRP A 72 -12.60 -10.29 -1.57
CA TRP A 72 -11.23 -10.53 -1.11
C TRP A 72 -10.18 -10.47 -2.24
N GLN A 73 -10.57 -10.67 -3.49
CA GLN A 73 -9.63 -10.61 -4.62
C GLN A 73 -8.99 -9.23 -4.73
N LEU A 74 -7.72 -9.19 -5.12
CA LEU A 74 -7.07 -7.96 -5.57
C LEU A 74 -7.86 -7.36 -6.74
N ARG A 75 -7.89 -6.04 -6.84
CA ARG A 75 -8.47 -5.40 -8.02
C ARG A 75 -7.66 -5.76 -9.27
N ALA A 76 -8.31 -5.69 -10.44
CA ALA A 76 -7.71 -6.07 -11.71
C ALA A 76 -6.46 -5.26 -12.09
N GLU A 77 -6.31 -4.05 -11.58
CA GLU A 77 -5.10 -3.22 -11.76
C GLU A 77 -3.86 -3.83 -11.09
N PHE A 78 -4.04 -4.78 -10.17
CA PHE A 78 -3.01 -5.37 -9.31
C PHE A 78 -2.89 -6.88 -9.45
N MET A 79 -3.22 -7.43 -10.62
CA MET A 79 -2.97 -8.85 -10.88
C MET A 79 -1.48 -9.15 -10.67
N PRO A 80 -1.13 -10.03 -9.71
CA PRO A 80 0.27 -10.34 -9.43
C PRO A 80 0.94 -11.03 -10.61
N GLU A 81 2.17 -10.61 -10.89
CA GLU A 81 3.11 -11.29 -11.80
C GLU A 81 4.04 -12.21 -11.00
N GLU A 82 4.78 -13.09 -11.68
CA GLU A 82 5.69 -14.05 -11.03
C GLU A 82 6.77 -13.38 -10.17
N SER A 83 7.17 -12.16 -10.51
CA SER A 83 8.14 -11.36 -9.75
C SER A 83 7.56 -10.67 -8.51
N ASP A 84 6.25 -10.68 -8.34
CA ASP A 84 5.59 -9.99 -7.23
C ASP A 84 5.40 -10.91 -6.02
N HIS A 85 5.35 -10.31 -4.85
CA HIS A 85 5.04 -11.00 -3.61
C HIS A 85 3.61 -10.70 -3.17
N VAL A 86 2.92 -11.71 -2.64
CA VAL A 86 1.60 -11.55 -2.02
C VAL A 86 1.68 -11.99 -0.57
N VAL A 87 1.26 -11.11 0.34
CA VAL A 87 1.20 -11.36 1.78
C VAL A 87 -0.24 -11.24 2.24
N VAL A 88 -0.72 -12.27 2.94
CA VAL A 88 -2.05 -12.24 3.57
C VAL A 88 -1.90 -11.79 5.03
N LYS A 89 -2.81 -10.93 5.50
CA LYS A 89 -2.86 -10.43 6.88
C LYS A 89 -4.26 -10.49 7.45
N ALA A 90 -4.37 -10.75 8.76
CA ALA A 90 -5.63 -10.72 9.49
C ALA A 90 -5.72 -9.52 10.48
N ALA A 91 -4.77 -8.59 10.43
CA ALA A 91 -4.72 -7.41 11.29
C ALA A 91 -4.52 -6.12 10.47
N CYS A 92 -4.67 -4.95 11.11
CA CYS A 92 -4.31 -3.67 10.49
C CYS A 92 -2.80 -3.57 10.24
N ASP A 93 -1.97 -4.02 11.18
CA ASP A 93 -0.52 -4.07 11.01
C ASP A 93 -0.14 -5.15 9.99
N ALA A 94 0.38 -4.76 8.83
CA ALA A 94 0.79 -5.69 7.78
C ALA A 94 1.98 -6.58 8.17
N PHE A 95 2.71 -6.25 9.23
CA PHE A 95 3.80 -7.07 9.76
C PHE A 95 3.31 -8.08 10.81
N HIS A 96 2.13 -7.88 11.39
CA HIS A 96 1.67 -8.70 12.51
C HIS A 96 1.18 -10.07 12.06
N GLY A 97 1.92 -11.12 12.44
CA GLY A 97 1.56 -12.50 12.10
C GLY A 97 1.68 -12.83 10.61
N THR A 98 2.51 -12.08 9.88
CA THR A 98 2.71 -12.26 8.43
C THR A 98 4.17 -12.51 8.09
N THR A 99 4.42 -12.90 6.84
CA THR A 99 5.76 -13.08 6.26
C THR A 99 6.39 -11.78 5.74
N LEU A 100 5.70 -10.62 5.87
CA LEU A 100 6.14 -9.37 5.24
C LEU A 100 7.53 -8.94 5.69
N LEU A 101 7.80 -8.96 7.00
CA LEU A 101 9.09 -8.51 7.53
C LEU A 101 10.24 -9.40 7.03
N ASP A 102 10.04 -10.71 7.03
CA ASP A 102 11.05 -11.68 6.61
C ASP A 102 11.31 -11.61 5.11
N ALA A 103 10.26 -11.41 4.30
CA ALA A 103 10.39 -11.20 2.86
C ALA A 103 11.21 -9.93 2.55
N LEU A 104 10.87 -8.80 3.19
CA LEU A 104 11.59 -7.54 3.01
C LEU A 104 13.06 -7.65 3.44
N ARG A 105 13.35 -8.35 4.55
CA ARG A 105 14.73 -8.59 5.02
C ARG A 105 15.52 -9.51 4.10
N THR A 106 14.88 -10.54 3.56
CA THR A 106 15.51 -11.47 2.61
C THR A 106 15.93 -10.76 1.33
N LEU A 107 15.13 -9.78 0.91
CA LEU A 107 15.39 -8.89 -0.23
C LEU A 107 16.33 -7.72 0.11
N ASP A 108 16.90 -7.69 1.32
CA ASP A 108 17.77 -6.63 1.83
C ASP A 108 17.14 -5.23 1.71
N ILE A 109 15.81 -5.10 1.86
CA ILE A 109 15.10 -3.83 1.69
C ILE A 109 15.39 -2.90 2.87
N SER A 110 15.61 -1.62 2.57
CA SER A 110 15.84 -0.57 3.57
C SER A 110 14.84 0.60 3.45
N HIS A 111 14.07 0.65 2.36
CA HIS A 111 13.10 1.71 2.11
C HIS A 111 11.81 1.17 1.49
N LEU A 112 10.67 1.64 1.98
CA LEU A 112 9.35 1.25 1.50
C LEU A 112 8.64 2.42 0.84
N VAL A 113 8.14 2.21 -0.38
CA VAL A 113 7.11 3.07 -0.97
C VAL A 113 5.76 2.44 -0.62
N ILE A 114 4.89 3.15 0.11
CA ILE A 114 3.63 2.60 0.62
C ILE A 114 2.44 3.36 0.01
N GLY A 115 1.44 2.60 -0.43
CA GLY A 115 0.12 3.09 -0.84
C GLY A 115 -0.96 2.07 -0.52
N GLY A 116 -2.22 2.47 -0.64
CA GLY A 116 -3.35 1.56 -0.48
C GLY A 116 -4.43 2.05 0.49
N ALA A 117 -5.05 1.13 1.22
CA ALA A 117 -6.26 1.39 1.99
C ALA A 117 -6.32 0.56 3.29
N LEU A 118 -7.17 0.90 4.26
CA LEU A 118 -7.73 2.23 4.47
C LEU A 118 -6.72 3.10 5.25
N THR A 119 -6.68 4.41 4.95
CA THR A 119 -5.74 5.36 5.55
C THR A 119 -5.63 5.32 7.08
N PRO A 120 -6.73 5.45 7.86
CA PRO A 120 -6.64 5.53 9.32
C PRO A 120 -6.37 4.19 10.02
N PHE A 121 -6.38 3.08 9.27
CA PHE A 121 -6.25 1.74 9.82
C PHE A 121 -4.96 1.10 9.32
N CYS A 122 -5.04 0.30 8.25
CA CYS A 122 -3.94 -0.52 7.78
C CYS A 122 -2.75 0.32 7.31
N ILE A 123 -2.99 1.47 6.67
CA ILE A 123 -1.92 2.35 6.20
C ILE A 123 -1.21 3.04 7.38
N ASP A 124 -1.92 3.78 8.23
CA ASP A 124 -1.30 4.45 9.39
C ASP A 124 -0.53 3.46 10.28
N THR A 125 -1.17 2.33 10.62
CA THR A 125 -0.55 1.30 11.45
C THR A 125 0.72 0.77 10.81
N THR A 126 0.67 0.35 9.54
CA THR A 126 1.81 -0.25 8.86
C THR A 126 2.94 0.75 8.63
N VAL A 127 2.63 2.00 8.28
CA VAL A 127 3.64 3.07 8.07
C VAL A 127 4.42 3.32 9.36
N ARG A 128 3.74 3.47 10.50
CA ARG A 128 4.40 3.69 11.79
C ARG A 128 5.23 2.48 12.22
N ARG A 129 4.73 1.27 11.95
CA ARG A 129 5.44 0.02 12.24
C ARG A 129 6.66 -0.15 11.36
N ALA A 130 6.59 0.24 10.08
CA ALA A 130 7.73 0.19 9.16
C ALA A 130 8.91 1.04 9.66
N VAL A 131 8.68 2.31 10.03
CA VAL A 131 9.78 3.13 10.58
C VAL A 131 10.31 2.57 11.90
N SER A 132 9.44 1.98 12.73
CA SER A 132 9.86 1.31 13.98
C SER A 132 10.70 0.06 13.73
N TYR A 133 10.54 -0.59 12.57
CA TYR A 133 11.34 -1.73 12.13
C TYR A 133 12.64 -1.36 11.42
N GLY A 134 12.90 -0.06 11.23
CA GLY A 134 14.14 0.42 10.61
C GLY A 134 14.05 0.70 9.11
N PHE A 135 12.84 0.88 8.56
CA PHE A 135 12.67 1.27 7.16
C PHE A 135 12.42 2.77 7.04
N ASP A 136 13.09 3.44 6.10
CA ASP A 136 12.60 4.73 5.62
C ASP A 136 11.33 4.52 4.78
N VAL A 137 10.38 5.45 4.87
CA VAL A 137 9.09 5.31 4.18
C VAL A 137 8.81 6.51 3.27
N THR A 138 8.48 6.22 2.02
CA THR A 138 7.76 7.13 1.14
C THR A 138 6.28 6.76 1.14
N LEU A 139 5.43 7.61 1.69
CA LEU A 139 3.98 7.44 1.65
C LEU A 139 3.39 8.17 0.44
N LEU A 140 2.61 7.46 -0.37
CA LEU A 140 1.99 8.04 -1.56
C LEU A 140 0.78 8.89 -1.18
N SER A 141 1.00 10.20 -1.07
CA SER A 141 0.03 11.18 -0.55
C SER A 141 -1.32 11.20 -1.28
N ASP A 142 -1.35 10.81 -2.56
CA ASP A 142 -2.56 10.68 -3.39
C ASP A 142 -2.76 9.25 -3.95
N GLY A 143 -2.02 8.29 -3.39
CA GLY A 143 -2.11 6.84 -3.59
C GLY A 143 -2.67 6.12 -2.36
N GLN A 144 -3.52 6.80 -1.59
CA GLN A 144 -4.21 6.26 -0.44
C GLN A 144 -5.73 6.37 -0.60
N MET A 145 -6.46 5.44 0.01
CA MET A 145 -7.92 5.47 0.07
C MET A 145 -8.42 5.42 1.52
N SER A 146 -9.54 6.09 1.79
CA SER A 146 -10.25 6.05 3.06
C SER A 146 -11.77 6.09 2.82
N ILE A 147 -12.55 6.12 3.89
CA ILE A 147 -14.02 6.24 3.87
C ILE A 147 -14.45 7.44 4.71
N ASP A 148 -15.69 7.89 4.54
CA ASP A 148 -16.26 8.94 5.39
C ASP A 148 -16.38 8.38 6.83
N MET A 149 -15.80 9.07 7.82
CA MET A 149 -15.74 8.59 9.21
C MET A 149 -15.68 9.75 10.19
N GLY A 150 -16.34 9.61 11.34
CA GLY A 150 -16.27 10.59 12.43
C GLY A 150 -16.75 12.00 12.03
N GLY A 151 -17.65 12.09 11.05
CA GLY A 151 -18.12 13.36 10.49
C GLY A 151 -17.18 13.99 9.46
N TRP A 152 -16.05 13.36 9.13
CA TRP A 152 -15.13 13.80 8.09
C TRP A 152 -15.36 13.03 6.81
N SER A 153 -15.20 13.70 5.67
CA SER A 153 -15.13 13.04 4.37
C SER A 153 -13.84 12.26 4.21
N TYR A 154 -13.82 11.24 3.34
CA TYR A 154 -12.63 10.44 3.06
C TYR A 154 -11.41 11.31 2.68
N THR A 155 -11.61 12.41 1.96
CA THR A 155 -10.54 13.35 1.60
C THR A 155 -10.00 14.11 2.81
N GLN A 156 -10.85 14.47 3.77
CA GLN A 156 -10.43 15.09 5.03
C GLN A 156 -9.67 14.11 5.91
N VAL A 157 -10.09 12.84 5.97
CA VAL A 157 -9.38 11.77 6.69
C VAL A 157 -7.99 11.55 6.10
N ILE A 158 -7.88 11.40 4.77
CA ILE A 158 -6.59 11.28 4.06
C ILE A 158 -5.72 12.51 4.32
N GLY A 159 -6.27 13.71 4.12
CA GLY A 159 -5.52 14.95 4.31
C GLY A 159 -5.02 15.15 5.74
N HIS A 160 -5.77 14.71 6.74
CA HIS A 160 -5.32 14.72 8.14
C HIS A 160 -4.16 13.75 8.35
N HIS A 161 -4.30 12.49 7.89
CA HIS A 161 -3.25 11.48 8.07
C HIS A 161 -1.96 11.86 7.35
N ASN A 162 -2.06 12.44 6.15
CA ASN A 162 -0.91 13.00 5.46
C ASN A 162 -0.14 14.02 6.31
N ARG A 163 -0.85 14.92 7.01
CA ARG A 163 -0.20 15.94 7.86
C ARG A 163 0.47 15.37 9.10
N ILE A 164 -0.07 14.31 9.70
CA ILE A 164 0.50 13.72 10.93
C ILE A 164 1.55 12.64 10.65
N LEU A 165 1.56 12.10 9.42
CA LEU A 165 2.55 11.12 8.99
C LEU A 165 3.75 11.77 8.31
N GLU A 166 3.60 12.93 7.64
CA GLU A 166 4.75 13.68 7.12
C GLU A 166 5.75 14.02 8.22
N GLY A 167 6.99 13.56 8.07
CA GLY A 167 8.05 13.76 9.05
C GLY A 167 7.93 12.90 10.31
N PHE A 168 6.94 12.00 10.40
CA PHE A 168 6.89 11.02 11.49
C PHE A 168 8.17 10.17 11.47
N SER A 169 8.73 9.88 12.64
CA SER A 169 9.99 9.13 12.75
C SER A 169 10.02 8.20 13.96
N ALA A 170 10.84 7.16 13.83
CA ALA A 170 11.23 6.29 14.93
C ALA A 170 12.75 6.07 14.85
N GLY A 171 13.49 6.71 15.75
CA GLY A 171 14.96 6.72 15.67
C GLY A 171 15.44 7.51 14.44
N ALA A 172 16.28 6.87 13.62
CA ALA A 172 16.87 7.49 12.42
C ALA A 172 15.97 7.44 11.18
N HIS A 173 14.86 6.71 11.24
CA HIS A 173 14.02 6.44 10.07
C HIS A 173 12.78 7.32 10.06
N THR A 174 12.42 7.81 8.88
CA THR A 174 11.35 8.81 8.73
C THR A 174 10.39 8.49 7.60
N VAL A 175 9.20 9.07 7.70
CA VAL A 175 8.18 9.08 6.65
C VAL A 175 8.26 10.40 5.88
N ARG A 176 8.30 10.31 4.56
CA ARG A 176 8.11 11.44 3.63
C ARG A 176 6.95 11.17 2.69
N LEU A 177 6.26 12.22 2.28
CA LEU A 177 5.15 12.13 1.33
C LEU A 177 5.59 12.50 -0.08
N VAL A 178 5.15 11.71 -1.04
CA VAL A 178 5.35 11.96 -2.48
C VAL A 178 4.02 11.73 -3.19
N ARG A 179 3.76 12.46 -4.28
CA ARG A 179 2.59 12.16 -5.15
C ARG A 179 2.93 11.00 -6.07
N CYS A 180 1.96 10.19 -6.44
CA CYS A 180 2.15 9.09 -7.40
C CYS A 180 2.77 9.55 -8.72
N SER A 181 2.44 10.76 -9.19
CA SER A 181 3.00 11.35 -10.42
C SER A 181 4.48 11.70 -10.32
N ASP A 182 4.93 12.07 -9.12
CA ASP A 182 6.26 12.63 -8.86
C ASP A 182 7.22 11.55 -8.37
N LEU A 183 6.70 10.35 -8.12
CA LEU A 183 7.50 9.19 -7.74
C LEU A 183 8.28 8.67 -8.94
N GLU A 184 9.59 8.61 -8.77
CA GLU A 184 10.53 7.95 -9.67
C GLU A 184 11.29 6.85 -8.92
N PHE A 185 11.43 5.69 -9.55
CA PHE A 185 12.29 4.62 -9.06
C PHE A 185 13.63 4.71 -9.78
N ALA A 186 14.73 4.53 -9.04
CA ALA A 186 16.04 4.46 -9.66
C ALA A 186 16.14 3.18 -10.51
N VAL A 187 16.36 3.32 -11.82
CA VAL A 187 16.53 2.20 -12.73
C VAL A 187 17.93 1.62 -12.54
N ALA A 188 18.05 0.33 -12.23
CA ALA A 188 19.34 -0.35 -12.26
C ALA A 188 19.91 -0.31 -13.70
N PRO A 189 21.18 0.07 -13.92
CA PRO A 189 21.74 0.08 -15.27
C PRO A 189 21.70 -1.34 -15.87
N LYS A 190 20.95 -1.50 -16.97
CA LYS A 190 20.90 -2.75 -17.72
C LYS A 190 22.28 -3.08 -18.27
N GLY A 191 22.90 -4.12 -17.73
CA GLY A 191 24.11 -4.73 -18.28
C GLY A 191 25.39 -4.43 -17.50
N ALA A 192 25.67 -5.29 -16.52
CA ALA A 192 27.03 -5.78 -16.33
C ALA A 192 26.93 -7.30 -16.33
N LEU A 193 27.22 -7.92 -17.48
CA LEU A 193 27.63 -9.33 -17.50
C LEU A 193 28.81 -9.43 -16.54
N LYS A 194 28.59 -9.98 -15.34
CA LYS A 194 29.68 -10.57 -14.57
C LYS A 194 30.06 -11.84 -15.30
N VAL A 195 31.01 -11.70 -16.22
CA VAL A 195 31.83 -12.83 -16.65
C VAL A 195 32.77 -13.08 -15.47
N SER A 196 32.53 -14.15 -14.73
CA SER A 196 33.50 -14.79 -13.84
C SER A 196 33.59 -16.25 -14.21
#